data_AF-A0A0E0LTP8-F1
#
_entry.id   AF-A0A0E0LTP8-F1
#
_cell.length_a   1.000
_cell.length_b   1.000
_cell.length_c   1.000
_cell.angle_alpha   90.00
_cell.angle_beta   90.00
_cell.angle_gamma   90.00
#
_symmetry.space_group_name_H-M   'P 1'
#
loop_
_entity.id
_entity.type
_entity.pdbx_description
1 polymer ?
#
loop_
_entity_poly.entity_id
_entity_poly.type
_entity_poly.pdbx_seq_one_letter_code
_entity_poly.pdbx_strand_id
1 'polypeptide(L)'
;MEEYLANMKTLRSYMSDLEEEATKRSAEEQRQRTAIDAHGADLAQVRAQTKQASEESEQLSKARAQLCVEISEKQGRIAALEIECATLKQTLELLHQEIASTSSKLIEKRLFYTKTIESLTVKLQEQQEWLGAFKLKVEASQSKQNLQGQSHGVLNSCGSLDKGNDIGSKQGELRIQLESTKHKIKEIKEKQSALLTEISESKQIIEQEKNTISGFLAPLQQMDMKSLEEEHKALQADKAGEIEYFQSLEERINEMKGVSDAVKCRCGLEYKVELGGEAMDLS
;
A
#
# COMPACT_ATOMS: atom_id res chain seq x y z
N MET A 1 -29.21 49.89 -98.87
CA MET A 1 -30.14 49.30 -97.87
C MET A 1 -29.60 47.99 -97.29
N GLU A 2 -28.93 47.13 -98.06
CA GLU A 2 -28.42 45.82 -97.57
C GLU A 2 -27.35 45.94 -96.47
N GLU A 3 -26.41 46.87 -96.60
CA GLU A 3 -25.34 47.08 -95.60
C GLU A 3 -25.88 47.53 -94.24
N TYR A 4 -26.91 48.39 -94.23
CA TYR A 4 -27.62 48.77 -93.02
C TYR A 4 -28.31 47.57 -92.35
N LEU A 5 -28.96 46.72 -93.13
CA LEU A 5 -29.59 45.51 -92.62
C LEU A 5 -28.57 44.48 -92.10
N ALA A 6 -27.41 44.37 -92.74
CA ALA A 6 -26.31 43.54 -92.27
C ALA A 6 -25.78 44.06 -90.92
N ASN A 7 -25.54 45.36 -90.79
CA ASN A 7 -25.10 45.99 -89.55
C ASN A 7 -26.11 45.80 -88.40
N MET A 8 -27.42 45.91 -88.68
CA MET A 8 -28.47 45.68 -87.68
C MET A 8 -28.53 44.20 -87.22
N LYS A 9 -28.26 43.24 -88.12
CA LYS A 9 -28.15 41.82 -87.74
C LYS A 9 -26.93 41.58 -86.85
N THR A 10 -25.79 42.15 -87.19
CA THR A 10 -24.56 42.05 -86.39
C THR A 10 -24.75 42.65 -85.00
N LEU A 11 -25.36 43.84 -84.90
CA LEU A 11 -25.63 44.48 -83.62
C LEU A 11 -26.57 43.63 -82.75
N ARG A 12 -27.62 43.04 -83.35
CA ARG A 12 -28.52 42.15 -82.64
C ARG A 12 -27.81 40.89 -82.12
N SER A 13 -26.96 40.26 -82.94
CA SER A 13 -26.15 39.12 -82.51
C SER A 13 -25.26 39.50 -81.32
N TYR A 14 -24.54 40.61 -81.44
CA TYR A 14 -23.66 41.08 -80.36
C TYR A 14 -24.42 41.40 -79.07
N MET A 15 -25.60 42.01 -79.16
CA MET A 15 -26.46 42.25 -77.99
C MET A 15 -26.91 40.93 -77.35
N SER A 16 -27.31 39.93 -78.14
CA SER A 16 -27.69 38.62 -77.62
C SER A 16 -26.50 37.90 -76.96
N ASP A 17 -25.31 37.96 -77.55
CA ASP A 17 -24.09 37.37 -76.97
C ASP A 17 -23.72 38.05 -75.63
N LEU A 18 -23.87 39.38 -75.55
CA LEU A 18 -23.65 40.14 -74.30
C LEU A 18 -24.68 39.79 -73.21
N GLU A 19 -25.95 39.63 -73.58
CA GLU A 19 -27.01 39.22 -72.66
C GLU A 19 -26.73 37.80 -72.11
N GLU A 20 -26.37 36.85 -72.97
CA GLU A 20 -26.00 35.49 -72.57
C GLU A 20 -24.80 35.51 -71.59
N GLU A 21 -23.75 36.24 -71.95
CA GLU A 21 -22.56 36.37 -71.10
C GLU A 21 -22.87 37.04 -69.75
N ALA A 22 -23.77 38.04 -69.72
CA ALA A 22 -24.22 38.67 -68.49
C ALA A 22 -25.02 37.69 -67.60
N THR A 23 -25.90 36.87 -68.18
CA THR A 23 -26.64 35.86 -67.42
C THR A 23 -25.72 34.79 -66.84
N LYS A 24 -24.71 34.36 -67.61
CA LYS A 24 -23.70 33.39 -67.18
C LYS A 24 -22.86 33.92 -66.02
N ARG A 25 -22.41 35.18 -66.10
CA ARG A 25 -21.67 35.83 -64.99
C ARG A 25 -22.54 35.98 -63.75
N SER A 26 -23.80 36.38 -63.89
CA SER A 26 -24.74 36.50 -62.77
C SER A 26 -24.96 35.15 -62.06
N ALA A 27 -25.13 34.07 -62.83
CA ALA A 27 -25.26 32.72 -62.27
C ALA A 27 -23.98 32.26 -61.54
N GLU A 28 -22.81 32.55 -62.10
CA GLU A 28 -21.52 32.23 -61.47
C GLU A 28 -21.28 33.05 -60.19
N GLU A 29 -21.58 34.35 -60.18
CA GLU A 29 -21.51 35.18 -58.97
C GLU A 29 -22.43 34.65 -57.86
N GLN A 30 -23.66 34.27 -58.20
CA GLN A 30 -24.58 33.71 -57.22
C GLN A 30 -24.07 32.37 -56.66
N ARG A 31 -23.48 31.52 -57.52
CA ARG A 31 -22.85 30.26 -57.10
C ARG A 31 -21.69 30.53 -56.13
N GLN A 32 -20.84 31.51 -56.44
CA GLN A 32 -19.72 31.89 -55.57
C GLN A 32 -20.19 32.45 -54.23
N ARG A 33 -21.24 33.30 -54.22
CA ARG A 33 -21.82 33.82 -52.97
C ARG A 33 -22.32 32.69 -52.06
N THR A 34 -23.07 31.74 -52.62
CA THR A 34 -23.55 30.58 -51.84
C THR A 34 -22.39 29.73 -51.30
N ALA A 35 -21.31 29.56 -52.07
CA ALA A 35 -20.13 28.85 -51.61
C ALA A 35 -19.39 29.60 -50.47
N ILE A 36 -19.27 30.93 -50.57
CA ILE A 36 -18.67 31.77 -49.53
C ILE A 36 -19.51 31.69 -48.25
N ASP A 37 -20.83 31.78 -48.34
CA ASP A 37 -21.73 31.69 -47.19
C ASP A 37 -21.64 30.32 -46.50
N ALA A 38 -21.58 29.23 -47.28
CA ALA A 38 -21.39 27.88 -46.76
C ALA A 38 -20.06 27.74 -46.01
N HIS A 39 -18.95 28.19 -46.61
CA HIS A 39 -17.65 28.19 -45.94
C HIS A 39 -17.61 29.09 -44.71
N GLY A 40 -18.35 30.20 -44.72
CA GLY A 40 -18.53 31.06 -43.55
C GLY A 40 -19.19 30.32 -42.38
N ALA A 41 -20.21 29.52 -42.67
CA ALA A 41 -20.87 28.68 -41.67
C ALA A 41 -19.94 27.58 -41.14
N ASP A 42 -19.21 26.90 -42.02
CA ASP A 42 -18.22 25.87 -41.64
C ASP A 42 -17.13 26.46 -40.73
N LEU A 43 -16.60 27.64 -41.07
CA LEU A 43 -15.60 28.34 -40.24
C LEU A 43 -16.15 28.72 -38.86
N ALA A 44 -17.42 29.14 -38.78
CA ALA A 44 -18.07 29.43 -37.51
C ALA A 44 -18.21 28.17 -36.65
N GLN A 45 -18.58 27.04 -37.26
CA GLN A 45 -18.65 25.74 -36.59
C GLN A 45 -17.29 25.29 -36.07
N VAL A 46 -16.25 25.34 -36.91
CA VAL A 46 -14.88 24.97 -36.52
C VAL A 46 -14.42 25.83 -35.35
N ARG A 47 -14.64 27.15 -35.38
CA ARG A 47 -14.30 28.04 -34.26
C ARG A 47 -15.01 27.66 -32.96
N ALA A 48 -16.30 27.30 -33.04
CA ALA A 48 -17.05 26.86 -31.87
C ALA A 48 -16.49 25.56 -31.29
N GLN A 49 -16.17 24.58 -32.15
CA GLN A 49 -15.57 23.31 -31.75
C GLN A 49 -14.16 23.49 -31.17
N THR A 50 -13.33 24.33 -31.77
CA THR A 50 -11.99 24.66 -31.23
C THR A 50 -12.09 25.29 -29.85
N LYS A 51 -13.05 26.20 -29.64
CA LYS A 51 -13.27 26.80 -28.33
C LYS A 51 -13.69 25.75 -27.29
N GLN A 52 -14.66 24.90 -27.63
CA GLN A 52 -15.09 23.81 -26.76
C GLN A 52 -13.93 22.88 -26.40
N ALA A 53 -13.14 22.45 -27.39
CA ALA A 53 -11.99 21.58 -27.17
C ALA A 53 -10.94 22.23 -26.25
N SER A 54 -10.72 23.55 -26.38
CA SER A 54 -9.80 24.28 -25.48
C SER A 54 -10.31 24.32 -24.03
N GLU A 55 -11.62 24.51 -23.82
CA GLU A 55 -12.25 24.52 -22.49
C GLU A 55 -12.19 23.12 -21.85
N GLU A 56 -12.47 22.07 -22.63
CA GLU A 56 -12.36 20.67 -22.18
C GLU A 56 -10.90 20.30 -21.83
N SER A 57 -9.94 20.73 -22.64
CA SER A 57 -8.51 20.54 -22.36
C SER A 57 -8.07 21.20 -21.07
N GLU A 58 -8.55 22.41 -20.78
CA GLU A 58 -8.23 23.11 -19.52
C GLU A 58 -8.84 22.39 -18.30
N GLN A 59 -10.06 21.87 -18.43
CA GLN A 59 -10.70 21.08 -17.36
C GLN A 59 -9.96 19.77 -17.09
N LEU A 60 -9.55 19.06 -18.15
CA LEU A 60 -8.74 17.84 -18.03
C LEU A 60 -7.39 18.12 -17.38
N SER A 61 -6.71 19.21 -17.76
CA SER A 61 -5.45 19.62 -17.13
C SER A 61 -5.62 19.88 -15.62
N LYS A 62 -6.70 20.56 -15.22
CA LYS A 62 -7.01 20.78 -13.79
C LYS A 62 -7.27 19.47 -13.04
N ALA A 63 -8.06 18.56 -13.62
CA ALA A 63 -8.34 17.26 -13.03
C ALA A 63 -7.05 16.41 -12.90
N ARG A 64 -6.19 16.45 -13.90
CA ARG A 64 -4.90 15.76 -13.88
C ARG A 64 -3.96 16.31 -12.82
N ALA A 65 -3.86 17.62 -12.69
CA ALA A 65 -3.08 18.25 -11.62
C ALA A 65 -3.55 17.82 -10.21
N GLN A 66 -4.87 17.72 -9.99
CA GLN A 66 -5.44 17.22 -8.73
C GLN A 66 -5.07 15.76 -8.47
N LEU A 67 -5.19 14.89 -9.49
CA LEU A 67 -4.78 13.50 -9.37
C LEU A 67 -3.29 13.33 -9.05
N CYS A 68 -2.42 14.17 -9.62
CA CYS A 68 -0.99 14.14 -9.30
C CYS A 68 -0.71 14.46 -7.82
N VAL A 69 -1.46 15.40 -7.24
CA VAL A 69 -1.36 15.70 -5.79
C VAL A 69 -1.81 14.50 -4.97
N GLU A 70 -2.97 13.90 -5.28
CA GLU A 70 -3.47 12.72 -4.57
C GLU A 70 -2.51 11.52 -4.65
N ILE A 71 -1.91 11.28 -5.83
CA ILE A 71 -0.91 10.22 -6.02
C ILE A 71 0.30 10.47 -5.14
N SER A 72 0.81 11.70 -5.12
CA SER A 72 1.98 12.08 -4.32
C SER A 72 1.70 11.91 -2.81
N GLU A 73 0.51 12.29 -2.35
CA GLU A 73 0.09 12.08 -0.96
C GLU A 73 0.01 10.59 -0.61
N LYS A 74 -0.58 9.76 -1.49
CA LYS A 74 -0.68 8.31 -1.27
C LYS A 74 0.69 7.65 -1.26
N GLN A 75 1.59 8.04 -2.15
CA GLN A 75 2.98 7.57 -2.16
C GLN A 75 3.70 7.92 -0.85
N GLY A 76 3.50 9.14 -0.32
CA GLY A 76 4.04 9.53 0.98
C GLY A 76 3.52 8.66 2.13
N ARG A 77 2.23 8.32 2.13
CA ARG A 77 1.64 7.41 3.14
C ARG A 77 2.18 5.99 3.02
N ILE A 78 2.34 5.47 1.80
CA ILE A 78 2.92 4.14 1.57
C ILE A 78 4.36 4.10 2.12
N ALA A 79 5.19 5.08 1.79
CA ALA A 79 6.56 5.15 2.29
C ALA A 79 6.61 5.22 3.83
N ALA A 80 5.70 5.94 4.47
CA ALA A 80 5.60 5.98 5.93
C ALA A 80 5.24 4.60 6.51
N LEU A 81 4.26 3.92 5.93
CA LEU A 81 3.85 2.57 6.35
C LEU A 81 4.97 1.54 6.15
N GLU A 82 5.75 1.63 5.06
CA GLU A 82 6.91 0.75 4.83
C GLU A 82 7.96 0.89 5.94
N ILE A 83 8.22 2.11 6.40
CA ILE A 83 9.12 2.38 7.54
C ILE A 83 8.56 1.79 8.83
N GLU A 84 7.26 1.95 9.09
CA GLU A 84 6.59 1.36 10.25
C GLU A 84 6.66 -0.18 10.22
N CYS A 85 6.37 -0.81 9.08
CA CYS A 85 6.49 -2.24 8.88
C CYS A 85 7.92 -2.75 9.14
N ALA A 86 8.94 -2.05 8.64
CA ALA A 86 10.33 -2.38 8.89
C ALA A 86 10.67 -2.31 10.39
N THR A 87 10.19 -1.28 11.08
CA THR A 87 10.37 -1.08 12.52
C THR A 87 9.68 -2.18 13.34
N LEU A 88 8.44 -2.53 12.97
CA LEU A 88 7.71 -3.63 13.60
C LEU A 88 8.42 -4.96 13.42
N LYS A 89 8.92 -5.24 12.20
CA LYS A 89 9.68 -6.46 11.90
C LYS A 89 10.92 -6.56 12.78
N GLN A 90 11.69 -5.48 12.89
CA GLN A 90 12.88 -5.43 13.76
C GLN A 90 12.51 -5.67 15.23
N THR A 91 11.42 -5.06 15.71
CA THR A 91 10.95 -5.22 17.09
C THR A 91 10.54 -6.66 17.38
N LEU A 92 9.85 -7.31 16.44
CA LEU A 92 9.45 -8.71 16.55
C LEU A 92 10.65 -9.66 16.60
N GLU A 93 11.69 -9.38 15.81
CA GLU A 93 12.92 -10.16 15.82
C GLU A 93 13.66 -10.05 17.16
N LEU A 94 13.73 -8.84 17.74
CA LEU A 94 14.29 -8.63 19.07
C LEU A 94 13.50 -9.38 20.16
N LEU A 95 12.16 -9.34 20.11
CA LEU A 95 11.31 -10.07 21.04
C LEU A 95 11.53 -11.58 20.96
N HIS A 96 11.63 -12.13 19.74
CA HIS A 96 11.95 -13.55 19.55
C HIS A 96 13.32 -13.91 20.15
N GLN A 97 14.33 -13.06 19.96
CA GLN A 97 15.65 -13.27 20.55
C GLN A 97 15.62 -13.25 22.09
N GLU A 98 14.85 -12.33 22.68
CA GLU A 98 14.69 -12.24 24.14
C GLU A 98 13.92 -13.44 24.70
N ILE A 99 12.86 -13.91 24.03
CA ILE A 99 12.14 -15.12 24.40
C ILE A 99 13.06 -16.34 24.37
N ALA A 100 13.88 -16.49 23.32
CA ALA A 100 14.83 -17.61 23.22
C ALA A 100 15.89 -17.56 24.34
N SER A 101 16.45 -16.37 24.60
CA SER A 101 17.45 -16.13 25.65
C SER A 101 16.90 -16.43 27.06
N THR A 102 15.71 -15.92 27.36
CA THR A 102 15.05 -16.14 28.65
C THR A 102 14.64 -17.60 28.84
N SER A 103 14.17 -18.25 27.78
CA SER A 103 13.82 -19.68 27.81
C SER A 103 15.03 -20.56 28.08
N SER A 104 16.18 -20.29 27.45
CA SER A 104 17.44 -21.01 27.73
C SER A 104 17.85 -20.88 29.19
N LYS A 105 17.86 -19.65 29.72
CA LYS A 105 18.19 -19.38 31.14
C LYS A 105 17.24 -20.09 32.10
N LEU A 106 15.95 -20.20 31.76
CA LEU A 106 14.97 -20.91 32.56
C LEU A 106 15.23 -22.42 32.58
N ILE A 107 15.57 -23.01 31.43
CA ILE A 107 15.93 -24.42 31.31
C ILE A 107 17.18 -24.72 32.15
N GLU A 108 18.21 -23.89 32.06
CA GLU A 108 19.43 -24.03 32.88
C GLU A 108 19.13 -23.98 34.38
N LYS A 109 18.32 -23.01 34.82
CA LYS A 109 17.88 -22.92 36.22
C LYS A 109 17.11 -24.16 36.66
N ARG A 110 16.18 -24.64 35.83
CA ARG A 110 15.40 -25.85 36.12
C ARG A 110 16.33 -27.05 36.29
N LEU A 111 17.30 -27.22 35.39
CA LEU A 111 18.29 -28.29 35.46
C LEU A 111 19.16 -28.20 36.73
N PHE A 112 19.58 -27.00 37.12
CA PHE A 112 20.32 -26.76 38.36
C PHE A 112 19.50 -27.19 39.60
N TYR A 113 18.23 -26.79 39.68
CA TYR A 113 17.37 -27.15 40.82
C TYR A 113 17.09 -28.65 40.85
N THR A 114 16.85 -29.29 39.70
CA THR A 114 16.68 -30.75 39.60
C THR A 114 17.91 -31.48 40.16
N LYS A 115 19.12 -31.11 39.72
CA LYS A 115 20.37 -31.68 40.24
C LYS A 115 20.54 -31.47 41.75
N THR A 116 20.14 -30.30 42.25
CA THR A 116 20.22 -29.97 43.67
C THR A 116 19.26 -30.84 44.49
N ILE A 117 18.03 -31.01 44.02
CA ILE A 117 17.02 -31.87 44.66
C ILE A 117 17.52 -33.32 44.67
N GLU A 118 17.99 -33.85 43.53
CA GLU A 118 18.55 -35.21 43.43
C GLU A 118 19.68 -35.41 44.44
N SER A 119 20.62 -34.46 44.55
CA SER A 119 21.71 -34.52 45.54
C SER A 119 21.20 -34.54 46.99
N LEU A 120 20.20 -33.70 47.31
CA LEU A 120 19.61 -33.66 48.65
C LEU A 120 18.84 -34.95 48.97
N THR A 121 18.11 -35.51 47.99
CA THR A 121 17.41 -36.78 48.13
C THR A 121 18.37 -37.92 48.42
N VAL A 122 19.51 -38.01 47.71
CA VAL A 122 20.55 -39.02 47.98
C VAL A 122 21.10 -38.86 49.40
N LYS A 123 21.48 -37.64 49.81
CA LYS A 123 21.97 -37.39 51.18
C LYS A 123 20.95 -37.76 52.26
N LEU A 124 19.67 -37.51 52.02
CA LEU A 124 18.60 -37.86 52.94
C LEU A 124 18.43 -39.39 53.04
N GLN A 125 18.47 -40.08 51.90
CA GLN A 125 18.40 -41.54 51.83
C GLN A 125 19.59 -42.18 52.60
N GLU A 126 20.81 -41.69 52.39
CA GLU A 126 22.00 -42.13 53.12
C GLU A 126 21.86 -41.95 54.64
N GLN A 127 21.34 -40.79 55.09
CA GLN A 127 21.06 -40.52 56.50
C GLN A 127 20.02 -41.50 57.07
N GLN A 128 18.99 -41.82 56.30
CA GLN A 128 17.91 -42.72 56.71
C GLN A 128 18.39 -44.18 56.80
N GLU A 129 19.24 -44.60 55.86
CA GLU A 129 19.92 -45.90 55.90
C GLU A 129 20.88 -46.02 57.09
N TRP A 130 21.65 -44.95 57.37
CA TRP A 130 22.53 -44.89 58.54
C TRP A 130 21.75 -45.01 59.86
N LEU A 131 20.62 -44.30 59.98
CA LEU A 131 19.71 -44.41 61.14
C LEU A 131 19.10 -45.82 61.25
N GLY A 132 18.69 -46.42 60.13
CA GLY A 132 18.17 -47.80 60.09
C GLY A 132 19.22 -48.81 60.58
N ALA A 133 20.46 -48.69 60.11
CA ALA A 133 21.58 -49.52 60.56
C ALA A 133 21.88 -49.33 62.05
N PHE A 134 21.80 -48.09 62.56
CA PHE A 134 21.97 -47.80 63.98
C PHE A 134 20.87 -48.45 64.84
N LYS A 135 19.61 -48.38 64.39
CA LYS A 135 18.46 -48.96 65.08
C LYS A 135 18.57 -50.49 65.19
N LEU A 136 18.96 -51.18 64.12
CA LEU A 136 19.25 -52.62 64.12
C LEU A 136 20.38 -52.97 65.10
N LYS A 137 21.40 -52.11 65.23
CA LYS A 137 22.50 -52.30 66.18
C LYS A 137 22.05 -52.16 67.64
N VAL A 138 21.16 -51.22 67.93
CA VAL A 138 20.56 -51.03 69.26
C VAL A 138 19.61 -52.18 69.62
N GLU A 139 18.78 -52.63 68.68
CA GLU A 139 17.88 -53.77 68.87
C GLU A 139 18.65 -55.09 69.05
N ALA A 140 19.76 -55.30 68.34
CA ALA A 140 20.67 -56.43 68.55
C ALA A 140 21.41 -56.36 69.91
N SER A 141 21.58 -55.16 70.48
CA SER A 141 22.20 -54.93 71.79
C SER A 141 21.19 -55.06 72.95
N GLN A 142 19.90 -54.82 72.71
CA GLN A 142 18.84 -54.86 73.72
C GLN A 142 18.28 -56.27 74.01
N SER A 143 18.74 -57.31 73.32
CA SER A 143 18.51 -58.70 73.75
C SER A 143 19.32 -59.10 75.00
N LYS A 144 20.14 -58.20 75.55
CA LYS A 144 20.78 -58.34 76.87
C LYS A 144 20.83 -57.00 77.59
N GLN A 145 19.74 -56.63 78.28
CA GLN A 145 19.72 -56.24 79.70
C GLN A 145 18.49 -55.39 80.06
N ASN A 146 17.94 -55.74 81.23
CA ASN A 146 16.85 -55.10 81.95
C ASN A 146 17.24 -53.75 82.58
N LEU A 147 16.20 -53.05 83.05
CA LEU A 147 16.11 -52.09 84.16
C LEU A 147 16.17 -50.57 83.85
N GLN A 148 14.98 -49.97 83.99
CA GLN A 148 14.60 -48.93 84.98
C GLN A 148 15.52 -47.70 85.17
N GLY A 149 14.94 -46.50 85.05
CA GLY A 149 15.57 -45.29 85.59
C GLY A 149 14.95 -43.97 85.15
N GLN A 150 14.08 -43.44 86.00
CA GLN A 150 13.59 -42.07 86.04
C GLN A 150 14.72 -41.10 86.43
N SER A 151 14.83 -39.90 85.83
CA SER A 151 15.30 -38.68 86.53
C SER A 151 15.14 -37.41 85.70
N HIS A 152 14.65 -36.37 86.39
CA HIS A 152 14.68 -34.96 86.03
C HIS A 152 16.10 -34.43 85.78
N GLY A 153 16.22 -33.38 84.95
CA GLY A 153 17.42 -32.56 84.85
C GLY A 153 17.14 -31.24 84.15
N VAL A 154 16.90 -30.19 84.93
CA VAL A 154 16.99 -28.78 84.49
C VAL A 154 18.47 -28.41 84.42
N LEU A 155 18.93 -27.83 83.32
CA LEU A 155 20.07 -26.92 83.35
C LEU A 155 20.05 -25.92 82.19
N ASN A 156 20.17 -24.67 82.60
CA ASN A 156 20.22 -23.43 81.86
C ASN A 156 21.58 -23.27 81.16
N SER A 157 21.63 -22.68 79.96
CA SER A 157 22.69 -21.71 79.61
C SER A 157 22.37 -20.90 78.35
N CYS A 158 22.26 -19.60 78.59
CA CYS A 158 22.43 -18.41 77.75
C CYS A 158 23.18 -18.54 76.41
N GLY A 159 22.67 -17.85 75.40
CA GLY A 159 23.37 -17.51 74.15
C GLY A 159 22.65 -16.37 73.42
N SER A 160 22.97 -15.14 73.81
CA SER A 160 22.56 -13.87 73.20
C SER A 160 22.91 -13.79 71.71
N LEU A 161 22.00 -13.24 70.88
CA LEU A 161 22.26 -12.08 70.01
C LEU A 161 21.02 -11.76 69.15
N ASP A 162 20.36 -10.67 69.54
CA ASP A 162 19.99 -9.56 68.67
C ASP A 162 19.51 -9.87 67.24
N LYS A 163 18.20 -9.77 67.01
CA LYS A 163 17.62 -9.35 65.70
C LYS A 163 16.34 -8.55 65.93
N GLY A 164 16.50 -7.35 66.48
CA GLY A 164 15.57 -6.26 66.17
C GLY A 164 15.78 -5.82 64.72
N ASN A 165 14.68 -5.56 63.99
CA ASN A 165 14.60 -4.95 62.66
C ASN A 165 14.83 -5.84 61.42
N ASP A 166 13.85 -6.70 61.06
CA ASP A 166 13.75 -7.22 59.67
C ASP A 166 12.29 -7.34 59.14
N ILE A 167 11.30 -6.83 59.90
CA ILE A 167 9.88 -6.93 59.51
C ILE A 167 9.47 -5.76 58.61
N GLY A 168 10.04 -4.56 58.81
CA GLY A 168 9.73 -3.37 58.00
C GLY A 168 10.26 -3.44 56.55
N SER A 169 11.39 -4.08 56.32
CA SER A 169 12.02 -4.19 55.00
C SER A 169 11.24 -5.12 54.06
N LYS A 170 10.81 -6.29 54.54
CA LYS A 170 10.03 -7.27 53.76
C LYS A 170 8.63 -6.77 53.40
N GLN A 171 8.01 -5.97 54.27
CA GLN A 171 6.70 -5.38 54.01
C GLN A 171 6.76 -4.28 52.92
N GLY A 172 7.85 -3.52 52.86
CA GLY A 172 8.10 -2.54 51.81
C GLY A 172 8.31 -3.20 50.44
N GLU A 173 9.14 -4.25 50.37
CA GLU A 173 9.41 -5.02 49.15
C GLU A 173 8.13 -5.63 48.55
N LEU A 174 7.30 -6.28 49.39
CA LEU A 174 6.02 -6.86 48.97
C LEU A 174 5.04 -5.81 48.45
N ARG A 175 5.05 -4.61 49.04
CA ARG A 175 4.19 -3.49 48.59
C ARG A 175 4.62 -2.98 47.21
N ILE A 176 5.93 -2.88 46.95
CA ILE A 176 6.47 -2.49 45.64
C ILE A 176 6.12 -3.54 44.57
N GLN A 177 6.25 -4.84 44.89
CA GLN A 177 5.85 -5.92 43.99
C GLN A 177 4.34 -5.93 43.71
N LEU A 178 3.52 -5.63 44.72
CA LEU A 178 2.06 -5.54 44.55
C LEU A 178 1.67 -4.37 43.62
N GLU A 179 2.27 -3.19 43.80
CA GLU A 179 2.00 -2.05 42.90
C GLU A 179 2.55 -2.30 41.48
N SER A 180 3.71 -2.94 41.35
CA SER A 180 4.27 -3.34 40.05
C SER A 180 3.37 -4.33 39.31
N THR A 181 2.86 -5.36 40.00
CA THR A 181 1.93 -6.34 39.40
C THR A 181 0.59 -5.72 39.05
N LYS A 182 0.07 -4.82 39.88
CA LYS A 182 -1.14 -4.04 39.59
C LYS A 182 -0.98 -3.17 38.35
N HIS A 183 0.18 -2.54 38.17
CA HIS A 183 0.49 -1.76 36.98
C HIS A 183 0.53 -2.64 35.71
N LYS A 184 1.21 -3.79 35.78
CA LYS A 184 1.25 -4.78 34.67
C LYS A 184 -0.14 -5.29 34.29
N ILE A 185 -1.01 -5.56 35.27
CA ILE A 185 -2.40 -5.97 35.00
C ILE A 185 -3.17 -4.86 34.27
N LYS A 186 -2.94 -3.59 34.64
CA LYS A 186 -3.57 -2.47 33.97
C LYS A 186 -3.10 -2.35 32.51
N GLU A 187 -1.79 -2.47 32.28
CA GLU A 187 -1.19 -2.47 30.93
C GLU A 187 -1.74 -3.62 30.07
N ILE A 188 -1.88 -4.83 30.64
CA ILE A 188 -2.48 -5.98 29.94
C ILE A 188 -3.94 -5.68 29.56
N LYS A 189 -4.72 -5.08 30.45
CA LYS A 189 -6.11 -4.71 30.15
C LYS A 189 -6.21 -3.66 29.04
N GLU A 190 -5.31 -2.67 29.03
CA GLU A 190 -5.24 -1.66 27.98
C GLU A 190 -4.90 -2.29 26.63
N LYS A 191 -3.89 -3.17 26.59
CA LYS A 191 -3.54 -3.95 25.39
C LYS A 191 -4.68 -4.86 24.91
N GLN A 192 -5.39 -5.50 25.83
CA GLN A 192 -6.54 -6.34 25.50
C GLN A 192 -7.67 -5.52 24.85
N SER A 193 -7.96 -4.34 25.38
CA SER A 193 -8.95 -3.43 24.78
C SER A 193 -8.53 -2.96 23.39
N ALA A 194 -7.25 -2.60 23.20
CA ALA A 194 -6.73 -2.21 21.89
C ALA A 194 -6.86 -3.33 20.85
N LEU A 195 -6.51 -4.56 21.23
CA LEU A 195 -6.60 -5.73 20.36
C LEU A 195 -8.06 -6.09 20.02
N LEU A 196 -9.00 -5.87 20.95
CA LEU A 196 -10.43 -6.02 20.66
C LEU A 196 -10.94 -5.01 19.63
N THR A 197 -10.46 -3.76 19.70
CA THR A 197 -10.77 -2.73 18.69
C THR A 197 -10.23 -3.13 17.33
N GLU A 198 -8.95 -3.54 17.24
CA GLU A 198 -8.32 -3.97 16.00
C GLU A 198 -9.02 -5.20 15.36
N ILE A 199 -9.47 -6.15 16.18
CA ILE A 199 -10.30 -7.28 15.71
C ILE A 199 -11.61 -6.78 15.12
N SER A 200 -12.25 -5.77 15.73
CA SER A 200 -13.50 -5.22 15.23
C SER A 200 -13.33 -4.49 13.89
N GLU A 201 -12.24 -3.74 13.73
CA GLU A 201 -11.88 -3.05 12.50
C GLU A 201 -11.55 -4.06 11.38
N SER A 202 -10.75 -5.08 11.69
CA SER A 202 -10.42 -6.15 10.74
C SER A 202 -11.68 -6.89 10.25
N LYS A 203 -12.64 -7.16 11.14
CA LYS A 203 -13.93 -7.75 10.74
C LYS A 203 -14.72 -6.84 9.80
N GLN A 204 -14.70 -5.53 10.03
CA GLN A 204 -15.39 -4.57 9.18
C GLN A 204 -14.77 -4.54 7.77
N ILE A 205 -13.44 -4.56 7.67
CA ILE A 205 -12.71 -4.61 6.39
C ILE A 205 -13.05 -5.89 5.62
N ILE A 206 -12.99 -7.04 6.29
CA ILE A 206 -13.32 -8.34 5.68
C ILE A 206 -14.76 -8.35 5.13
N GLU A 207 -15.72 -7.78 5.86
CA GLU A 207 -17.10 -7.71 5.40
C GLU A 207 -17.25 -6.73 4.21
N GLN A 208 -16.53 -5.61 4.21
CA GLN A 208 -16.50 -4.68 3.07
C GLN A 208 -15.90 -5.32 1.81
N GLU A 209 -14.78 -6.04 1.95
CA GLU A 209 -14.16 -6.77 0.84
C GLU A 209 -15.08 -7.87 0.31
N LYS A 210 -15.73 -8.63 1.20
CA LYS A 210 -16.70 -9.66 0.82
C LYS A 210 -17.87 -9.09 0.04
N ASN A 211 -18.41 -7.94 0.46
CA ASN A 211 -19.46 -7.23 -0.28
C ASN A 211 -18.96 -6.75 -1.65
N THR A 212 -17.72 -6.28 -1.74
CA THR A 212 -17.08 -5.90 -3.01
C THR A 212 -16.96 -7.11 -3.94
N ILE A 213 -16.48 -8.24 -3.41
CA ILE A 213 -16.36 -9.50 -4.17
C ILE A 213 -17.71 -9.93 -4.71
N SER A 214 -18.77 -9.80 -3.90
CA SER A 214 -20.15 -10.14 -4.30
C SER A 214 -20.69 -9.31 -5.47
N GLY A 215 -20.09 -8.14 -5.74
CA GLY A 215 -20.44 -7.27 -6.88
C GLY A 215 -19.79 -7.68 -8.21
N PHE A 216 -18.78 -8.56 -8.21
CA PHE A 216 -18.15 -9.04 -9.44
C PHE A 216 -19.03 -10.05 -10.18
N LEU A 217 -18.76 -10.24 -11.48
CA LEU A 217 -19.42 -11.26 -12.28
C LEU A 217 -19.12 -12.66 -11.73
N ALA A 218 -20.11 -13.56 -11.79
CA ALA A 218 -20.00 -14.92 -11.25
C ALA A 218 -18.76 -15.72 -11.72
N PRO A 219 -18.31 -15.60 -13.00
CA PRO A 219 -17.06 -16.25 -13.42
C PRO A 219 -15.82 -15.75 -12.67
N LEU A 220 -15.74 -14.44 -12.37
CA LEU A 220 -14.63 -13.86 -11.62
C LEU A 220 -14.63 -14.30 -10.15
N GLN A 221 -15.82 -14.46 -9.56
CA GLN A 221 -15.96 -14.95 -8.17
C GLN A 221 -15.60 -16.43 -8.01
N GLN A 222 -15.73 -17.22 -9.08
CA GLN A 222 -15.50 -18.66 -9.08
C GLN A 222 -14.09 -19.05 -9.51
N MET A 223 -13.32 -18.11 -10.07
CA MET A 223 -11.91 -18.36 -10.39
C MET A 223 -11.11 -18.58 -9.10
N ASP A 224 -10.17 -19.51 -9.18
CA ASP A 224 -9.21 -19.71 -8.11
C ASP A 224 -8.18 -18.58 -8.08
N MET A 225 -7.55 -18.41 -6.92
CA MET A 225 -6.59 -17.33 -6.68
C MET A 225 -5.43 -17.33 -7.68
N LYS A 226 -4.98 -18.52 -8.11
CA LYS A 226 -3.85 -18.65 -9.03
C LYS A 226 -4.24 -18.18 -10.43
N SER A 227 -5.42 -18.59 -10.92
CA SER A 227 -5.97 -18.10 -12.19
C SER A 227 -6.15 -16.58 -12.18
N LEU A 228 -6.65 -16.02 -11.07
CA LEU A 228 -6.82 -14.57 -10.93
C LEU A 228 -5.47 -13.82 -10.94
N GLU A 229 -4.43 -14.40 -10.32
CA GLU A 229 -3.08 -13.84 -10.32
C GLU A 229 -2.43 -13.89 -11.72
N GLU A 230 -2.66 -14.97 -12.47
CA GLU A 230 -2.20 -15.11 -13.86
C GLU A 230 -2.86 -14.09 -14.79
N GLU A 231 -4.19 -13.93 -14.71
CA GLU A 231 -4.93 -12.90 -15.47
C GLU A 231 -4.47 -11.48 -15.12
N HIS A 232 -4.26 -11.20 -13.84
CA HIS A 232 -3.73 -9.90 -13.41
C HIS A 232 -2.32 -9.62 -13.98
N LYS A 233 -1.44 -10.63 -14.03
CA LYS A 233 -0.12 -10.51 -14.67
C LYS A 233 -0.22 -10.31 -16.17
N ALA A 234 -1.14 -11.00 -16.84
CA ALA A 234 -1.40 -10.81 -18.28
C ALA A 234 -1.86 -9.38 -18.56
N LEU A 235 -2.84 -8.87 -17.81
CA LEU A 235 -3.32 -7.50 -17.92
C LEU A 235 -2.22 -6.45 -17.65
N GLN A 236 -1.33 -6.71 -16.70
CA GLN A 236 -0.18 -5.84 -16.47
C GLN A 236 0.81 -5.84 -17.64
N ALA A 237 1.05 -7.00 -18.26
CA ALA A 237 1.90 -7.11 -19.44
C ALA A 237 1.28 -6.39 -20.65
N ASP A 238 -0.03 -6.57 -20.87
CA ASP A 238 -0.76 -5.86 -21.94
C ASP A 238 -0.69 -4.35 -21.73
N LYS A 239 -0.92 -3.88 -20.51
CA LYS A 239 -0.77 -2.45 -20.16
C LYS A 239 0.63 -1.92 -20.47
N ALA A 240 1.67 -2.70 -20.19
CA ALA A 240 3.05 -2.29 -20.51
C ALA A 240 3.24 -2.19 -22.04
N GLY A 241 2.75 -3.17 -22.80
CA GLY A 241 2.80 -3.16 -24.26
C GLY A 241 2.02 -1.99 -24.87
N GLU A 242 0.86 -1.64 -24.32
CA GLU A 242 0.10 -0.45 -24.75
C GLU A 242 0.89 0.84 -24.50
N ILE A 243 1.55 0.98 -23.34
CA ILE A 243 2.38 2.14 -23.03
C ILE A 243 3.54 2.25 -24.02
N GLU A 244 4.24 1.15 -24.31
CA GLU A 244 5.32 1.12 -25.30
C GLU A 244 4.83 1.50 -26.70
N TYR A 245 3.66 1.01 -27.10
CA TYR A 245 3.03 1.39 -28.37
C TYR A 245 2.71 2.88 -28.44
N PHE A 246 2.13 3.45 -27.38
CA PHE A 246 1.86 4.89 -27.31
C PHE A 246 3.14 5.73 -27.36
N GLN A 247 4.20 5.29 -26.67
CA GLN A 247 5.51 5.96 -26.74
C GLN A 247 6.10 5.91 -28.17
N SER A 248 6.01 4.76 -28.85
CA SER A 248 6.46 4.64 -30.24
C SER A 248 5.69 5.54 -31.20
N LEU A 249 4.37 5.68 -31.01
CA LEU A 249 3.56 6.62 -31.78
C LEU A 249 3.98 8.07 -31.54
N GLU A 250 4.24 8.44 -30.29
CA GLU A 250 4.70 9.77 -29.92
C GLU A 250 6.07 10.10 -30.54
N GLU A 251 7.02 9.15 -30.48
CA GLU A 251 8.32 9.27 -31.16
C GLU A 251 8.14 9.50 -32.65
N ARG A 252 7.27 8.72 -33.32
CA ARG A 252 7.02 8.85 -34.76
C ARG A 252 6.35 10.18 -35.11
N ILE A 253 5.47 10.69 -34.27
CA ILE A 253 4.89 12.04 -34.41
C ILE A 253 5.99 13.10 -34.30
N ASN A 254 6.91 12.95 -33.35
CA ASN A 254 8.02 13.88 -33.17
C ASN A 254 9.00 13.86 -34.35
N GLU A 255 9.30 12.68 -34.91
CA GLU A 255 10.07 12.55 -36.16
C GLU A 255 9.40 13.32 -37.31
N MET A 256 8.09 13.14 -37.50
CA MET A 256 7.34 13.85 -38.55
C MET A 256 7.32 15.37 -38.33
N LYS A 257 7.24 15.85 -37.09
CA LYS A 257 7.35 17.28 -36.74
C LYS A 257 8.74 17.86 -37.08
N GLY A 258 9.79 17.04 -37.08
CA GLY A 258 11.16 17.44 -37.44
C GLY A 258 11.43 17.53 -38.95
N VAL A 259 10.57 16.96 -39.79
CA VAL A 259 10.71 17.02 -41.25
C VAL A 259 10.10 18.33 -41.75
N SER A 260 10.96 19.30 -42.11
CA SER A 260 10.54 20.53 -42.79
C SER A 260 11.05 20.52 -44.22
N ASP A 261 10.18 20.13 -45.15
CA ASP A 261 10.50 20.12 -46.57
C ASP A 261 10.12 21.44 -47.23
N ALA A 262 11.05 22.00 -47.99
CA ALA A 262 10.80 23.16 -48.84
C ALA A 262 10.12 22.70 -50.13
N VAL A 263 8.83 22.99 -50.27
CA VAL A 263 8.05 22.67 -51.47
C VAL A 263 8.17 23.82 -52.45
N LYS A 264 8.76 23.54 -53.62
CA LYS A 264 8.93 24.53 -54.69
C LYS A 264 7.70 24.55 -55.60
N CYS A 265 6.98 25.68 -55.59
CA CYS A 265 5.82 25.87 -56.45
C CYS A 265 6.26 26.09 -57.90
N ARG A 266 5.42 25.72 -58.88
CA ARG A 266 5.65 25.97 -60.32
C ARG A 266 5.82 27.45 -60.68
N CYS A 267 5.42 28.37 -59.80
CA CYS A 267 5.66 29.81 -59.95
C CYS A 267 7.08 30.25 -59.53
N GLY A 268 7.93 29.33 -59.03
CA GLY A 268 9.30 29.61 -58.62
C GLY A 268 9.49 29.99 -57.15
N LEU A 269 8.39 30.14 -56.38
CA LEU A 269 8.42 30.40 -54.94
C LEU A 269 8.57 29.10 -54.14
N GLU A 270 9.44 29.10 -53.12
CA GLU A 270 9.62 27.99 -52.17
C GLU A 270 8.82 28.27 -50.89
N TYR A 271 8.06 27.27 -50.45
CA TYR A 271 7.28 27.30 -49.21
C TYR A 271 7.84 26.27 -48.25
N LYS A 272 8.17 26.69 -47.03
CA LYS A 272 8.56 25.78 -45.95
C LYS A 272 7.28 25.23 -45.32
N VAL A 273 7.05 23.92 -45.46
CA VAL A 273 5.92 23.26 -44.82
C VAL A 273 6.39 22.72 -43.48
N GLU A 274 5.84 23.23 -42.40
CA GLU A 274 6.07 22.75 -41.04
C GLU A 274 4.77 22.11 -40.53
N LEU A 275 4.84 20.88 -40.01
CA LEU A 275 3.72 20.27 -39.30
C LEU A 275 3.64 20.93 -37.92
N GLY A 276 2.61 21.74 -37.71
CA GLY A 276 2.42 22.54 -36.49
C GLY A 276 2.59 21.71 -35.22
N GLY A 277 3.65 22.02 -34.47
CA GLY A 277 3.92 21.44 -33.17
C GLY A 277 3.14 22.17 -32.08
N GLU A 278 1.85 21.91 -31.94
CA GLU A 278 1.27 22.02 -30.60
C GLU A 278 1.79 20.81 -29.80
N ALA A 279 2.62 21.11 -28.81
CA ALA A 279 2.97 20.15 -27.78
C ALA A 279 1.66 19.82 -27.05
N MET A 280 1.17 18.58 -27.20
CA MET A 280 0.30 18.04 -26.17
C MET A 280 1.20 17.85 -24.96
N ASP A 281 1.26 18.86 -24.10
CA ASP A 281 1.81 18.71 -22.77
C ASP A 281 0.94 17.68 -22.06
N LEU A 282 1.41 16.43 -22.09
CA LEU A 282 0.93 15.40 -21.22
C LEU A 282 1.49 15.73 -19.81
N SER A 283 0.95 16.76 -19.14
CA SER A 283 1.09 17.02 -17.69
C SER A 283 -0.13 16.64 -16.89
#